data_AF-A0A6N3UXX9-F1
#
_entry.id   AF-A0A6N3UXX9-F1
#
_cell.length_a   1.000
_cell.length_b   1.000
_cell.length_c   1.000
_cell.angle_alpha   90.00
_cell.angle_beta   90.00
_cell.angle_gamma   90.00
#
_symmetry.space_group_name_H-M   'P 1'
#
loop_
_entity.id
_entity.type
_entity.pdbx_description
1 polymer ?
#
loop_
_entity_poly.entity_id
_entity_poly.type
_entity_poly.pdbx_seq_one_letter_code
_entity_poly.pdbx_strand_id
1 'polypeptide(L)' 'MVDSLTLYNAQFHKVKLTETDGTVHIETAILYESEDDSDEGVATIGLTNGYYYRTDEISSIEILD' A
#
# COMPACT_ATOMS: atom_id res chain seq x y z
N MET A 1 -7.24 -5.76 8.35
CA MET A 1 -7.10 -4.35 7.96
C MET A 1 -5.62 -4.06 7.98
N VAL A 2 -5.07 -3.64 6.84
CA VAL A 2 -3.65 -3.27 6.75
C VAL A 2 -3.44 -1.98 7.52
N ASP A 3 -2.36 -1.88 8.29
CA ASP A 3 -2.03 -0.68 9.05
C ASP A 3 -0.89 0.12 8.41
N SER A 4 -0.73 1.37 8.87
CA SER A 4 0.32 2.29 8.41
C SER A 4 1.73 1.68 8.50
N LEU A 5 2.03 0.96 9.59
CA LEU A 5 3.33 0.30 9.78
C LEU A 5 3.58 -0.78 8.72
N THR A 6 2.55 -1.53 8.35
CA THR A 6 2.63 -2.54 7.28
C THR A 6 2.95 -1.89 5.93
N LEU A 7 2.33 -0.74 5.60
CA LEU A 7 2.65 -0.01 4.37
C LEU A 7 4.07 0.57 4.39
N TYR A 8 4.50 1.12 5.53
CA TYR A 8 5.87 1.61 5.69
C TYR A 8 6.91 0.51 5.46
N ASN A 9 6.71 -0.67 6.05
CA ASN A 9 7.61 -1.81 5.88
C ASN A 9 7.60 -2.37 4.45
N ALA A 10 6.52 -2.15 3.70
CA ALA A 10 6.40 -2.57 2.31
C ALA A 10 7.13 -1.61 1.34
N GLN A 11 7.48 -0.40 1.77
CA GLN A 11 8.15 0.58 0.92
C GLN A 11 9.47 0.03 0.34
N PHE A 12 9.67 0.22 -0.96
CA PHE A 12 10.83 -0.27 -1.72
C PHE A 12 10.94 -1.79 -1.88
N HIS A 13 9.91 -2.54 -1.48
CA HIS A 13 9.82 -3.97 -1.70
C HIS A 13 8.89 -4.31 -2.88
N LYS A 14 9.12 -5.47 -3.50
CA LYS A 14 8.12 -6.07 -4.38
C LYS A 14 6.99 -6.64 -3.52
N VAL A 15 5.75 -6.28 -3.84
CA VAL A 15 4.58 -6.65 -3.06
C VAL A 15 3.51 -7.33 -3.89
N LYS A 16 2.73 -8.20 -3.24
CA LYS A 16 1.40 -8.60 -3.70
C LYS A 16 0.37 -7.85 -2.86
N LEU A 17 -0.32 -6.89 -3.47
CA LEU A 17 -1.39 -6.12 -2.85
C LEU A 17 -2.74 -6.66 -3.32
N THR A 18 -3.64 -6.95 -2.37
CA THR A 18 -5.03 -7.32 -2.66
C THR A 18 -5.93 -6.20 -2.15
N GLU A 19 -6.77 -5.65 -3.02
CA GLU A 19 -7.78 -4.66 -2.67
C GLU A 19 -8.96 -5.30 -1.91
N THR A 20 -9.84 -4.48 -1.35
CA THR A 20 -11.06 -4.93 -0.68
C THR A 20 -12.08 -5.57 -1.61
N ASP A 21 -12.04 -5.23 -2.91
CA ASP A 21 -12.89 -5.84 -3.94
C ASP A 21 -12.34 -7.17 -4.50
N GLY A 22 -11.15 -7.58 -4.05
CA GLY A 22 -10.47 -8.80 -4.48
C GLY A 22 -9.51 -8.64 -5.66
N THR A 23 -9.35 -7.43 -6.22
CA THR A 23 -8.35 -7.12 -7.25
C THR A 23 -6.95 -7.31 -6.68
N VAL A 24 -6.03 -7.89 -7.48
CA VAL A 24 -4.66 -8.19 -7.05
C VAL A 24 -3.64 -7.50 -7.96
N HIS A 25 -2.67 -6.81 -7.35
CA HIS A 25 -1.53 -6.19 -7.99
C HIS A 25 -0.22 -6.84 -7.53
N ILE A 26 0.72 -7.06 -8.45
CA ILE A 26 2.07 -7.53 -8.12
C ILE A 26 3.07 -6.53 -8.69
N GLU A 27 3.51 -5.61 -7.84
CA GLU A 27 4.25 -4.41 -8.24
C GLU A 27 5.31 -4.08 -7.18
N THR A 28 6.19 -3.12 -7.47
CA THR A 28 7.11 -2.58 -6.46
C THR A 28 6.46 -1.37 -5.79
N ALA A 29 6.47 -1.33 -4.46
CA ALA A 29 6.09 -0.14 -3.72
C ALA A 29 7.20 0.90 -3.81
N ILE A 30 6.87 2.10 -4.30
CA ILE A 30 7.84 3.17 -4.58
C ILE A 30 7.69 4.36 -3.63
N LEU A 31 6.56 4.46 -2.94
CA LEU A 31 6.26 5.56 -2.03
C LEU A 31 5.37 5.08 -0.89
N TYR A 32 5.59 5.67 0.28
CA TYR A 32 4.71 5.58 1.44
C TYR A 32 4.41 7.01 1.89
N GLU A 33 3.15 7.26 2.25
CA GLU A 33 2.66 8.50 2.82
C GLU A 33 1.94 8.18 4.13
N SER A 34 2.27 8.90 5.20
CA SER A 34 1.69 8.68 6.52
C SER A 34 0.32 9.34 6.66
N GLU A 35 -0.43 8.97 7.70
CA GLU A 35 -1.69 9.65 8.05
C GLU A 35 -1.50 11.15 8.31
N ASP A 36 -0.34 11.53 8.87
CA ASP A 36 0.00 12.94 9.18
C ASP A 36 0.39 13.73 7.93
N ASP A 37 0.93 13.06 6.91
CA ASP A 37 1.34 13.68 5.64
C ASP A 37 0.21 13.69 4.59
N SER A 38 -0.80 12.85 4.78
CA SER A 38 -1.95 12.67 3.88
C SER A 38 -3.02 13.73 4.13
N ASP A 39 -3.47 14.40 3.07
CA ASP A 39 -4.61 15.34 3.12
C ASP A 39 -5.92 14.66 3.58
N GLU A 40 -6.03 13.35 3.42
CA GLU A 40 -7.21 12.56 3.81
C GLU A 40 -7.10 11.97 5.22
N GLY A 41 -5.94 12.11 5.88
CA GLY A 41 -5.69 11.51 7.20
C GLY A 41 -5.62 9.99 7.18
N VAL A 42 -5.28 9.40 6.02
CA VAL A 42 -5.19 7.94 5.81
C VAL A 42 -3.85 7.62 5.17
N ALA A 43 -3.13 6.64 5.72
CA ALA A 43 -1.85 6.21 5.16
C ALA A 43 -2.01 5.57 3.77
N THR A 44 -1.06 5.86 2.88
CA THR A 44 -1.13 5.52 1.46
C THR A 44 0.17 4.85 1.00
N ILE A 45 0.05 3.90 0.07
CA ILE A 45 1.22 3.31 -0.62
C ILE A 45 1.10 3.51 -2.12
N GLY A 46 2.17 4.01 -2.75
CA GLY A 46 2.28 4.16 -4.19
C GLY A 46 3.02 2.99 -4.82
N LEU A 47 2.47 2.41 -5.90
CA LEU A 47 3.07 1.28 -6.61
C LEU A 47 3.60 1.70 -8.00
N THR A 48 4.46 0.87 -8.59
CA THR A 48 5.01 1.06 -9.96
C THR A 48 3.97 1.07 -11.08
N ASN A 49 2.74 0.62 -10.81
CA ASN A 49 1.62 0.73 -11.75
C ASN A 49 1.06 2.16 -11.88
N GLY A 50 1.57 3.12 -11.10
CA GLY A 50 1.17 4.53 -11.14
C GLY A 50 -0.05 4.86 -10.27
N TYR A 51 -0.51 3.94 -9.44
CA TYR A 51 -1.64 4.13 -8.52
C TYR A 51 -1.18 4.20 -7.06
N TYR A 52 -2.00 4.89 -6.26
CA TYR A 52 -1.89 4.97 -4.81
C TYR A 52 -3.06 4.21 -4.18
N TYR A 53 -2.78 3.52 -3.07
CA TYR A 53 -3.74 2.68 -2.36
C TYR A 53 -3.76 3.06 -0.88
N ARG A 54 -4.94 3.38 -0.36
CA ARG A 54 -5.16 3.72 1.04
C ARG A 54 -5.30 2.46 1.90
N THR A 55 -4.93 2.52 3.18
CA THR A 55 -5.05 1.37 4.09
C THR A 55 -6.46 0.78 4.16
N ASP A 56 -7.51 1.59 3.99
CA ASP A 56 -8.91 1.18 3.99
C ASP A 56 -9.38 0.54 2.67
N GLU A 57 -8.61 0.70 1.58
CA GLU A 57 -8.85 0.07 0.28
C GLU A 57 -8.16 -1.29 0.16
N ILE A 58 -7.23 -1.60 1.06
CA ILE A 58 -6.35 -2.78 1.00
C ILE A 58 -6.84 -3.86 1.97
N SER A 59 -7.12 -5.05 1.44
CA SER A 59 -7.45 -6.22 2.26
C SER A 59 -6.20 -6.91 2.81
N SER A 60 -5.13 -7.02 2.00
CA SER A 60 -3.85 -7.61 2.38
C SER A 60 -2.69 -7.08 1.54
N ILE A 61 -1.49 -7.02 2.11
CA ILE A 61 -0.25 -6.77 1.39
C ILE A 61 0.83 -7.76 1.87
N GLU A 62 1.55 -8.37 0.94
CA GLU A 62 2.60 -9.37 1.19
C GLU A 62 3.89 -8.93 0.50
N ILE A 63 5.01 -8.89 1.23
CA ILE A 63 6.35 -8.66 0.67
C ILE A 63 6.86 -9.95 0.04
N LEU A 64 7.39 -9.87 -1.18
CA LEU A 64 7.76 -11.02 -2.01
C LEU A 64 9.29 -11.24 -2.14
N ASP A 65 10.11 -10.40 -1.49
CA ASP A 65 11.57 -10.45 -1.54
C ASP A 65 12.25 -10.45 -0.16
#